data_AF-A0A6L3SWW7-F1
#
_entry.id   AF-A0A6L3SWW7-F1
#
_cell.length_a   1.000
_cell.length_b   1.000
_cell.length_c   1.000
_cell.angle_alpha   90.00
_cell.angle_beta   90.00
_cell.angle_gamma   90.00
#
_symmetry.space_group_name_H-M   'P 1'
#
loop_
_entity.id
_entity.type
_entity.pdbx_description
1 polymer ?
#
loop_
_entity_poly.entity_id
_entity_poly.type
_entity_poly.pdbx_seq_one_letter_code
_entity_poly.pdbx_strand_id
1 'polypeptide(L)' 'MIVLPEDTTLEVVDDLIAEAEERRTEQVALIEHLTRQGQATAESERVLAEIERVLAALQCRRSYLRAMQVRP' A
#
# COMPACT_ATOMS: atom_id res chain seq x y z
N MET A 1 11.12 6.97 1.47
CA MET A 1 11.45 5.52 1.50
C MET A 1 11.03 5.04 2.88
N ILE A 2 9.96 4.26 2.98
CA ILE A 2 9.52 3.71 4.26
C ILE A 2 10.52 2.62 4.63
N VAL A 3 11.28 2.84 5.71
CA VAL A 3 12.17 1.84 6.28
C VAL A 3 11.32 0.99 7.20
N LEU A 4 10.95 -0.20 6.74
CA LEU A 4 10.28 -1.19 7.59
C LEU A 4 11.31 -1.71 8.60
N PRO A 5 10.97 -1.83 9.89
CA PRO A 5 11.86 -2.40 10.90
C PRO A 5 12.36 -3.79 10.50
N GLU A 6 13.60 -4.13 10.84
CA GLU A 6 14.17 -5.44 10.51
C GLU A 6 13.37 -6.60 11.11
N ASP A 7 12.72 -6.35 12.26
CA ASP A 7 11.86 -7.29 12.99
C ASP A 7 10.45 -7.45 12.39
N THR A 8 10.14 -6.80 11.26
CA THR A 8 8.84 -6.93 10.62
C THR A 8 8.66 -8.37 10.13
N THR A 9 7.76 -9.11 10.77
CA THR A 9 7.43 -10.49 10.42
C THR A 9 6.58 -10.56 9.15
N LEU A 10 6.48 -11.75 8.55
CA LEU A 10 5.63 -11.95 7.36
C LEU A 10 4.16 -11.64 7.66
N GLU A 11 3.68 -11.97 8.85
CA GLU A 11 2.32 -11.67 9.32
C GLU A 11 2.07 -10.17 9.39
N VAL A 12 2.97 -9.40 10.02
CA VAL A 12 2.87 -7.95 10.08
C VAL A 12 2.90 -7.32 8.68
N VAL A 13 3.71 -7.85 7.76
CA VAL A 13 3.69 -7.37 6.37
C VAL A 13 2.36 -7.68 5.68
N ASP A 14 1.76 -8.84 5.91
CA ASP A 14 0.47 -9.20 5.33
C ASP A 14 -0.66 -8.31 5.87
N ASP A 15 -0.66 -7.98 7.17
CA ASP A 15 -1.61 -7.05 7.79
C ASP A 15 -1.46 -5.63 7.22
N LEU A 16 -0.24 -5.14 7.10
CA LEU A 16 0.04 -3.81 6.51
C LEU A 16 -0.38 -3.74 5.04
N ILE A 17 -0.27 -4.84 4.28
CA ILE A 17 -0.78 -4.90 2.90
C ILE A 17 -2.30 -4.81 2.91
N ALA A 18 -2.98 -5.55 3.78
CA ALA A 18 -4.44 -5.51 3.86
C ALA A 18 -4.95 -4.10 4.20
N GLU A 19 -4.35 -3.43 5.19
CA GLU A 19 -4.68 -2.06 5.55
C GLU A 19 -4.42 -1.07 4.39
N ALA A 20 -3.30 -1.22 3.69
CA ALA A 20 -2.98 -0.35 2.56
C ALA A 20 -3.91 -0.57 1.34
N GLU A 21 -4.37 -1.80 1.09
CA GLU A 21 -5.37 -2.11 0.06
C GLU A 21 -6.75 -1.56 0.41
N GLU A 22 -7.15 -1.61 1.68
CA GLU A 22 -8.39 -0.98 2.17
C GLU A 22 -8.35 0.55 1.91
N ARG A 23 -7.28 1.20 2.36
CA ARG A 23 -7.05 2.64 2.12
C ARG A 23 -7.00 2.98 0.63
N ARG A 24 -6.40 2.12 -0.20
CA ARG A 24 -6.38 2.29 -1.67
C ARG A 24 -7.81 2.30 -2.23
N THR A 25 -8.64 1.37 -1.78
CA THR A 25 -10.04 1.23 -2.21
C THR A 25 -10.86 2.47 -1.82
N GLU A 26 -10.73 2.92 -0.56
CA GLU A 26 -11.37 4.14 -0.09
C GLU A 26 -10.93 5.38 -0.90
N GLN A 27 -9.64 5.49 -1.18
CA GLN A 27 -9.09 6.62 -1.94
C GLN A 27 -9.59 6.64 -3.39
N VAL A 28 -9.71 5.49 -4.04
CA VAL A 28 -10.31 5.37 -5.38
C VAL A 28 -11.77 5.83 -5.35
N ALA A 29 -12.55 5.36 -4.37
CA ALA A 29 -13.96 5.77 -4.24
C ALA A 29 -14.11 7.28 -4.01
N LEU A 30 -13.19 7.89 -3.25
CA LEU A 30 -13.14 9.35 -3.08
C LEU A 30 -12.85 10.06 -4.40
N ILE A 31 -11.84 9.63 -5.16
CA ILE A 31 -11.52 10.23 -6.47
C ILE A 31 -12.71 10.14 -7.43
N GLU A 32 -13.39 8.99 -7.49
CA GLU A 32 -14.58 8.81 -8.31
C GLU A 32 -15.73 9.73 -7.87
N HIS A 33 -15.88 9.97 -6.57
CA HIS A 33 -16.86 10.92 -6.03
C HIS A 33 -16.55 12.36 -6.44
N LEU A 34 -15.31 12.81 -6.23
CA LEU A 34 -14.84 14.15 -6.60
C LEU A 34 -14.97 14.39 -8.11
N THR A 35 -14.59 13.39 -8.92
CA THR A 35 -14.70 13.43 -10.39
C THR A 35 -16.14 13.64 -10.83
N ARG A 36 -17.09 12.89 -10.24
CA ARG A 36 -18.53 13.04 -10.54
C ARG A 36 -19.07 14.41 -10.16
N GLN A 37 -18.50 15.05 -9.15
CA GLN A 37 -18.85 16.41 -8.73
C GLN A 37 -18.14 17.50 -9.53
N GLY A 38 -17.27 17.14 -10.49
CA GLY A 38 -16.45 18.09 -11.25
C GLY A 38 -15.41 18.81 -10.39
N GLN A 39 -15.04 18.22 -9.24
CA GLN A 39 -14.05 18.77 -8.34
C GLN A 39 -12.63 18.37 -8.75
N ALA A 40 -11.64 19.14 -8.30
CA ALA A 40 -10.25 18.83 -8.55
C ALA A 40 -9.81 17.55 -7.80
N THR A 41 -9.19 16.63 -8.52
CA THR A 41 -8.74 15.32 -7.98
C THR A 41 -7.23 15.23 -7.77
N ALA A 42 -6.46 16.22 -8.23
CA ALA A 42 -5.00 16.12 -8.32
C ALA A 42 -4.31 15.78 -6.98
N GLU A 43 -4.80 16.30 -5.86
CA GLU A 43 -4.25 15.96 -4.54
C GLU A 43 -4.62 14.54 -4.12
N SER A 44 -5.87 14.14 -4.33
CA SER A 44 -6.34 12.79 -4.07
C SER A 44 -5.60 11.75 -4.91
N GLU A 45 -5.26 12.08 -6.16
CA GLU A 45 -4.45 11.23 -7.04
C GLU A 45 -3.01 11.08 -6.55
N ARG A 46 -2.42 12.14 -5.97
CA ARG A 46 -1.09 12.04 -5.33
C ARG A 46 -1.12 11.09 -4.14
N VAL A 47 -2.13 11.21 -3.28
CA VAL A 47 -2.32 10.31 -2.14
C VAL A 47 -2.47 8.86 -2.62
N LEU A 48 -3.25 8.62 -3.67
CA LEU A 48 -3.38 7.28 -4.25
C LEU A 48 -2.02 6.75 -4.73
N ALA A 49 -1.25 7.56 -5.45
CA ALA A 49 0.08 7.17 -5.92
C ALA A 49 1.06 6.88 -4.76
N GLU A 50 0.94 7.58 -3.63
CA GLU A 50 1.71 7.28 -2.44
C GLU A 50 1.33 5.93 -1.82
N ILE A 51 0.02 5.66 -1.68
CA ILE A 51 -0.47 4.36 -1.20
C ILE A 51 0.04 3.22 -2.09
N GLU A 52 -0.02 3.37 -3.41
CA GLU A 52 0.45 2.36 -4.35
C GLU A 52 1.97 2.12 -4.27
N ARG A 53 2.76 3.17 -3.99
CA ARG A 53 4.20 3.01 -3.73
C ARG A 53 4.47 2.24 -2.43
N VAL A 54 3.67 2.48 -1.38
CA VAL A 54 3.78 1.73 -0.12
C VAL A 54 3.44 0.27 -0.33
N LEU A 55 2.35 -0.03 -1.04
CA LEU A 55 1.96 -1.39 -1.41
C LEU A 55 3.07 -2.12 -2.17
N ALA A 56 3.68 -1.49 -3.18
CA ALA A 56 4.79 -2.07 -3.91
C ALA A 56 5.99 -2.40 -3.02
N ALA A 57 6.33 -1.52 -2.06
CA ALA A 57 7.41 -1.75 -1.11
C ALA A 57 7.09 -2.92 -0.15
N LEU A 58 5.87 -2.99 0.37
CA LEU A 58 5.41 -4.08 1.23
C LEU A 58 5.41 -5.42 0.49
N GLN A 59 4.93 -5.46 -0.75
CA GLN A 59 4.95 -6.66 -1.59
C GLN A 59 6.38 -7.15 -1.86
N CYS A 60 7.32 -6.23 -2.08
CA CYS A 60 8.74 -6.56 -2.21
C CYS A 60 9.29 -7.19 -0.91
N ARG A 61 9.01 -6.57 0.24
CA ARG A 61 9.41 -7.10 1.55
C ARG A 61 8.81 -8.48 1.82
N ARG A 62 7.52 -8.68 1.49
CA ARG A 62 6.82 -9.96 1.62
C ARG A 62 7.52 -11.07 0.84
N SER A 63 7.84 -10.81 -0.44
CA SER A 63 8.56 -11.75 -1.30
C SER A 63 9.93 -12.09 -0.75
N TYR A 64 10.67 -11.10 -0.22
CA TYR A 64 11.95 -11.33 0.44
C TYR A 64 11.82 -12.22 1.68
N LEU A 65 10.89 -11.93 2.58
CA LEU A 65 10.67 -12.71 3.80
C LEU A 65 10.25 -14.15 3.48
N ARG A 66 9.38 -14.34 2.48
CA ARG A 66 8.99 -15.68 2.00
C ARG A 66 10.19 -16.46 1.46
N ALA A 67 11.06 -15.82 0.68
CA ALA A 67 12.27 -16.47 0.17
C ALA A 67 13.24 -16.87 1.29
N MET A 68 13.35 -16.06 2.34
CA MET A 68 14.18 -16.35 3.51
C MET A 68 13.65 -17.53 4.34
N GLN A 69 12.33 -17.69 4.48
CA GLN A 69 11.73 -18.84 5.18
C GLN A 69 11.91 -20.18 4.46
N VAL A 70 12.11 -20.16 3.13
CA VAL A 70 12.26 -21.36 2.29
C VAL A 70 13.71 -21.84 2.21
N ARG A 71 14.68 -21.01 2.60
CA ARG A 71 16.10 -21.41 2.66
C ARG A 71 16.41 -22.06 4.02
N PRO A 72 16.82 -23.35 4.05
CA PRO A 72 17.22 -24.03 5.28
C PRO A 72 18.53 -23.49 5.86
#